data_AF-A0A7W0V7V9-F1
#
_entry.id   AF-A0A7W0V7V9-F1
#
_cell.length_a   1.000
_cell.length_b   1.000
_cell.length_c   1.000
_cell.angle_alpha   90.00
_cell.angle_beta   90.00
_cell.angle_gamma   90.00
#
_symmetry.space_group_name_H-M   'P 1'
#
loop_
_entity.id
_entity.type
_entity.pdbx_description
1 polymer ?
#
loop_
_entity_poly.entity_id
_entity_poly.type
_entity_poly.pdbx_seq_one_letter_code
_entity_poly.pdbx_strand_id
1 'polypeptide(L)'
;ALAVIVLTVMTAVAAYRTPSAPRRIRLLAAAALGPIVFQSAIGGFVARWGAPPAIAIIHLTAAMLFLAFAVTTLVSIAAQRGTPSWLAELGSGPAPNSDRPFAVVATAGAAIALILVVFGASTSATGAFACATWPLCVQGPDADTNQTIVHLGYRASVLLGTIAAAGSALFAWRRGASTTARRLTVAAIALVALQSGMNAVAALAGDPTWMSAPHLVVATLFWITMLAVALAAWSPRPQRASRQPVAASDSSVTSTHTVDFSSSSLPSPGAAMVAFEPHSAYGLDLSLSPHLRLRWLAADYVALTKPGIMTLLLTTTLCAMLMAARGFPPFWIVAMTLLGGVLAAGGANVLNCYIDRDIDAQMARTRNRAVAAGRISPESALAFGITLTVASVLLLGLAVNWTAATLALSGNLFYVFVYTKWLKRATPYNIVIGGAAGAAPPLVGWAAVNGDLSPLAWGLFAIVFAWTPPHFWALALLKQGDYTRASVPMLPVISGEAETRRQIVIYTVVLFLVSLALVPLGLGAIYLVAALLLSGIFLGYAVWLYARPSKRIARGMFFFSLWYLALIFSAAVVDRIVIV
;
A
#
# COMPACT_ATOMS: atom_id res chain seq x y z
N ALA A 1 -5.67 -7.08 -18.39
CA ALA A 1 -6.92 -7.78 -18.76
C ALA A 1 -7.23 -8.98 -17.85
N LEU A 2 -6.39 -10.04 -17.83
CA LEU A 2 -6.69 -11.27 -17.08
C LEU A 2 -6.92 -11.03 -15.57
N ALA A 3 -6.08 -10.23 -14.90
CA ALA A 3 -6.26 -9.90 -13.48
C ALA A 3 -7.60 -9.19 -13.19
N VAL A 4 -8.08 -8.35 -14.12
CA VAL A 4 -9.36 -7.64 -14.02
C VAL A 4 -10.53 -8.61 -14.21
N ILE A 5 -10.44 -9.51 -15.19
CA ILE A 5 -11.44 -10.57 -15.40
C ILE A 5 -11.54 -11.46 -14.16
N VAL A 6 -10.40 -11.94 -13.66
CA VAL A 6 -10.32 -12.79 -12.46
C VAL A 6 -10.88 -12.05 -11.25
N LEU A 7 -10.50 -10.79 -11.00
CA LEU A 7 -11.05 -9.99 -9.91
C LEU A 7 -12.57 -9.91 -10.00
N THR A 8 -13.12 -9.76 -11.19
CA THR A 8 -14.57 -9.56 -11.36
C THR A 8 -15.36 -10.84 -11.22
N VAL A 9 -14.84 -11.93 -11.77
CA VAL A 9 -15.41 -13.25 -11.54
C VAL A 9 -15.36 -13.55 -10.04
N MET A 10 -14.26 -13.23 -9.35
CA MET A 10 -14.16 -13.40 -7.90
C MET A 10 -15.14 -12.51 -7.13
N THR A 11 -15.35 -11.24 -7.50
CA THR A 11 -16.32 -10.36 -6.83
C THR A 11 -17.76 -10.82 -7.07
N ALA A 12 -18.10 -11.24 -8.29
CA ALA A 12 -19.39 -11.85 -8.60
C ALA A 12 -19.60 -13.13 -7.80
N VAL A 13 -18.64 -14.07 -7.84
CA VAL A 13 -18.71 -15.31 -7.05
C VAL A 13 -18.84 -15.02 -5.56
N ALA A 14 -18.10 -14.04 -5.03
CA ALA A 14 -18.21 -13.62 -3.63
C ALA A 14 -19.60 -13.05 -3.29
N ALA A 15 -20.20 -12.26 -4.19
CA ALA A 15 -21.55 -11.72 -4.01
C ALA A 15 -22.61 -12.83 -3.98
N TYR A 16 -22.52 -13.80 -4.89
CA TYR A 16 -23.46 -14.91 -4.99
C TYR A 16 -23.28 -15.96 -3.87
N ARG A 17 -22.04 -16.15 -3.38
CA ARG A 17 -21.76 -17.05 -2.24
C ARG A 17 -22.07 -16.46 -0.87
N THR A 18 -22.35 -15.16 -0.78
CA THR A 18 -22.71 -14.52 0.49
C THR A 18 -24.23 -14.66 0.71
N PRO A 19 -24.69 -15.49 1.66
CA PRO A 19 -26.12 -15.79 1.80
C PRO A 19 -26.94 -14.56 2.18
N SER A 20 -26.36 -13.65 2.96
CA SER A 20 -26.94 -12.37 3.40
C SER A 20 -26.93 -11.26 2.34
N ALA A 21 -26.38 -11.52 1.14
CA ALA A 21 -26.33 -10.51 0.08
C ALA A 21 -27.71 -10.30 -0.58
N PRO A 22 -28.30 -9.09 -0.53
CA PRO A 22 -29.55 -8.76 -1.18
C PRO A 22 -29.41 -8.85 -2.70
N ARG A 23 -30.54 -9.11 -3.36
CA ARG A 23 -30.64 -9.26 -4.83
C ARG A 23 -29.99 -8.11 -5.60
N ARG A 24 -30.09 -6.87 -5.08
CA ARG A 24 -29.48 -5.68 -5.70
C ARG A 24 -27.95 -5.74 -5.79
N ILE A 25 -27.28 -6.27 -4.76
CA ILE A 25 -25.81 -6.42 -4.76
C ILE A 25 -25.38 -7.51 -5.74
N ARG A 26 -26.14 -8.61 -5.82
CA ARG A 26 -25.88 -9.68 -6.80
C ARG A 26 -26.07 -9.18 -8.24
N LEU A 27 -27.12 -8.39 -8.49
CA LEU A 27 -27.36 -7.74 -9.78
C LEU A 27 -26.26 -6.74 -10.14
N LEU A 28 -25.80 -5.94 -9.18
CA LEU A 28 -24.68 -5.00 -9.37
C LEU A 28 -23.39 -5.73 -9.74
N ALA A 29 -23.10 -6.85 -9.05
CA ALA A 29 -21.94 -7.69 -9.31
C ALA A 29 -22.01 -8.37 -10.69
N ALA A 30 -23.20 -8.81 -11.11
CA ALA A 30 -23.42 -9.37 -12.44
C ALA A 30 -23.31 -8.30 -13.55
N ALA A 31 -23.84 -7.10 -13.31
CA ALA A 31 -23.74 -5.98 -14.23
C ALA A 31 -22.28 -5.57 -14.50
N ALA A 32 -21.37 -5.79 -13.54
CA ALA A 32 -19.94 -5.53 -13.70
C ALA A 32 -19.27 -6.37 -14.81
N LEU A 33 -19.87 -7.50 -15.22
CA LEU A 33 -19.36 -8.34 -16.31
C LEU A 33 -19.52 -7.66 -17.67
N GLY A 34 -20.56 -6.86 -17.87
CA GLY A 34 -20.82 -6.15 -19.13
C GLY A 34 -19.69 -5.20 -19.54
N PRO A 35 -19.29 -4.25 -18.68
CA PRO A 35 -18.14 -3.37 -18.93
C PRO A 35 -16.85 -4.12 -19.25
N ILE A 36 -16.63 -5.34 -18.77
CA ILE A 36 -15.42 -6.12 -19.03
C ILE A 36 -15.41 -6.75 -20.41
N VAL A 37 -16.54 -7.31 -20.82
CA VAL A 37 -16.69 -7.82 -22.19
C VAL A 37 -16.47 -6.68 -23.17
N PHE A 38 -17.06 -5.52 -22.88
CA PHE A 38 -16.87 -4.30 -23.66
C PHE A 38 -15.42 -3.80 -23.65
N GLN A 39 -14.76 -3.77 -22.49
CA GLN A 39 -13.34 -3.45 -22.34
C GLN A 39 -12.43 -4.38 -23.15
N SER A 40 -12.73 -5.67 -23.14
CA SER A 40 -11.94 -6.69 -23.84
C SER A 40 -12.11 -6.56 -25.36
N ALA A 41 -13.32 -6.27 -25.82
CA ALA A 41 -13.60 -5.99 -27.23
C ALA A 41 -12.88 -4.71 -27.72
N ILE A 42 -12.95 -3.62 -26.96
CA ILE A 42 -12.24 -2.38 -27.29
C ILE A 42 -10.72 -2.56 -27.21
N GLY A 43 -10.22 -3.27 -26.20
CA GLY A 43 -8.79 -3.57 -26.09
C GLY A 43 -8.28 -4.37 -27.27
N GLY A 44 -9.06 -5.33 -27.78
CA GLY A 44 -8.76 -6.07 -29.00
C GLY A 44 -8.77 -5.19 -30.25
N PHE A 45 -9.71 -4.26 -30.35
CA PHE A 45 -9.74 -3.25 -31.42
C PHE A 45 -8.49 -2.36 -31.38
N VAL A 46 -8.16 -1.81 -30.21
CA VAL A 46 -6.99 -0.94 -29.99
C VAL A 46 -5.68 -1.65 -30.33
N ALA A 47 -5.52 -2.90 -29.91
CA ALA A 47 -4.32 -3.67 -30.17
C ALA A 47 -4.05 -3.91 -31.67
N ARG A 48 -5.11 -3.91 -32.49
CA ARG A 48 -5.02 -4.25 -33.92
C ARG A 48 -5.08 -3.02 -34.84
N TRP A 49 -5.68 -1.91 -34.39
CA TRP A 49 -5.96 -0.73 -35.22
C TRP A 49 -5.46 0.59 -34.59
N GLY A 50 -4.74 0.51 -33.45
CA GLY A 50 -4.31 1.68 -32.68
C GLY A 50 -5.45 2.27 -31.83
N ALA A 51 -5.13 3.29 -31.03
CA ALA A 51 -6.09 3.94 -30.14
C ALA A 51 -6.38 5.38 -30.59
N PRO A 52 -7.37 5.61 -31.48
CA PRO A 52 -7.90 6.95 -31.68
C PRO A 52 -8.30 7.58 -30.34
N PRO A 53 -8.15 8.90 -30.14
CA PRO A 53 -8.47 9.56 -28.87
C PRO A 53 -9.87 9.23 -28.33
N ALA A 54 -10.88 9.21 -29.21
CA ALA A 54 -12.24 8.82 -28.84
C ALA A 54 -12.33 7.38 -28.28
N ILE A 55 -11.60 6.43 -28.89
CA ILE A 55 -11.56 5.05 -28.43
C ILE A 55 -10.81 4.94 -27.10
N ALA A 56 -9.72 5.68 -26.92
CA ALA A 56 -8.99 5.74 -25.65
C ALA A 56 -9.88 6.29 -24.52
N ILE A 57 -10.68 7.32 -24.78
CA ILE A 57 -11.63 7.90 -23.82
C ILE A 57 -12.75 6.90 -23.49
N ILE A 58 -13.32 6.22 -24.48
CA ILE A 58 -14.34 5.17 -24.26
C ILE A 58 -13.74 4.02 -23.44
N HIS A 59 -12.50 3.63 -23.75
CA HIS A 59 -11.77 2.62 -22.99
C HIS A 59 -11.54 3.06 -21.54
N LEU A 60 -11.08 4.29 -21.29
CA LEU A 60 -10.91 4.77 -19.92
C LEU A 60 -12.25 4.84 -19.17
N THR A 61 -13.31 5.33 -19.82
CA THR A 61 -14.65 5.46 -19.23
C THR A 61 -15.19 4.10 -18.79
N ALA A 62 -15.11 3.10 -19.66
CA ALA A 62 -15.57 1.76 -19.33
C ALA A 62 -14.70 1.10 -18.24
N ALA A 63 -13.40 1.41 -18.17
CA ALA A 63 -12.53 0.96 -17.07
C ALA A 63 -12.92 1.59 -15.72
N MET A 64 -13.25 2.89 -15.72
CA MET A 64 -13.71 3.61 -14.52
C MET A 64 -15.09 3.12 -14.04
N LEU A 65 -16.02 2.86 -14.96
CA LEU A 65 -17.32 2.25 -14.62
C LEU A 65 -17.16 0.86 -14.02
N PHE A 66 -16.30 0.03 -14.63
CA PHE A 66 -15.95 -1.27 -14.07
C PHE A 66 -15.42 -1.14 -12.63
N LEU A 67 -14.47 -0.23 -12.40
CA LEU A 67 -13.91 0.01 -11.08
C LEU A 67 -14.98 0.43 -10.07
N ALA A 68 -15.99 1.20 -10.50
CA ALA A 68 -17.11 1.62 -9.67
C ALA A 68 -17.91 0.41 -9.18
N PHE A 69 -18.33 -0.44 -10.11
CA PHE A 69 -19.08 -1.65 -9.81
C PHE A 69 -18.29 -2.59 -8.89
N ALA A 70 -17.00 -2.77 -9.15
CA ALA A 70 -16.14 -3.63 -8.35
C ALA A 70 -15.99 -3.10 -6.91
N VAL A 71 -15.66 -1.82 -6.74
CA VAL A 71 -15.48 -1.20 -5.42
C VAL A 71 -16.78 -1.21 -4.63
N THR A 72 -17.90 -0.77 -5.23
CA THR A 72 -19.19 -0.77 -4.55
C THR A 72 -19.61 -2.19 -4.12
N THR A 73 -19.45 -3.18 -5.01
CA THR A 73 -19.77 -4.58 -4.69
C THR A 73 -18.91 -5.10 -3.55
N LEU A 74 -17.59 -4.88 -3.59
CA LEU A 74 -16.65 -5.32 -2.56
C LEU A 74 -16.94 -4.67 -1.20
N VAL A 75 -17.14 -3.36 -1.18
CA VAL A 75 -17.46 -2.61 0.05
C VAL A 75 -18.78 -3.10 0.64
N SER A 76 -19.82 -3.28 -0.19
CA SER A 76 -21.10 -3.80 0.27
C SER A 76 -21.00 -5.24 0.83
N ILE A 77 -20.26 -6.13 0.17
CA ILE A 77 -20.04 -7.49 0.70
C ILE A 77 -19.24 -7.47 2.01
N ALA A 78 -18.19 -6.65 2.08
CA ALA A 78 -17.35 -6.52 3.26
C ALA A 78 -18.15 -5.96 4.45
N ALA A 79 -19.01 -4.97 4.19
CA ALA A 79 -19.91 -4.41 5.18
C ALA A 79 -20.84 -5.47 5.79
N GLN A 80 -21.38 -6.37 4.95
CA GLN A 80 -22.25 -7.45 5.40
C GLN A 80 -21.54 -8.53 6.21
N ARG A 81 -20.23 -8.69 6.03
CA ARG A 81 -19.42 -9.62 6.81
C ARG A 81 -19.01 -9.05 8.17
N GLY A 82 -19.28 -7.76 8.42
CA GLY A 82 -19.00 -7.10 9.71
C GLY A 82 -17.52 -6.86 10.00
N THR A 83 -16.61 -7.18 9.08
CA THR A 83 -15.16 -7.08 9.31
C THR A 83 -14.43 -6.55 8.07
N PRO A 84 -13.67 -5.45 8.17
CA PRO A 84 -13.47 -4.58 9.35
C PRO A 84 -14.71 -3.77 9.72
N SER A 85 -14.86 -3.40 10.99
CA SER A 85 -16.03 -2.69 11.53
C SER A 85 -16.33 -1.35 10.84
N TRP A 86 -15.30 -0.62 10.40
CA TRP A 86 -15.47 0.65 9.68
C TRP A 86 -16.07 0.47 8.27
N LEU A 87 -15.92 -0.71 7.63
CA LEU A 87 -16.56 -1.01 6.35
C LEU A 87 -18.06 -1.28 6.50
N ALA A 88 -18.50 -1.75 7.67
CA ALA A 88 -19.93 -1.95 7.95
C ALA A 88 -20.74 -0.66 7.77
N GLU A 89 -20.12 0.50 8.04
CA GLU A 89 -20.73 1.82 7.86
C GLU A 89 -20.88 2.23 6.39
N LEU A 90 -20.09 1.69 5.46
CA LEU A 90 -20.04 2.12 4.07
C LEU A 90 -21.00 1.34 3.15
N GLY A 91 -21.46 0.16 3.53
CA GLY A 91 -22.08 -0.78 2.59
C GLY A 91 -23.57 -1.11 2.82
N SER A 92 -24.24 -0.46 3.77
CA SER A 92 -25.61 -0.80 4.16
C SER A 92 -26.71 -0.43 3.14
N GLY A 93 -26.37 0.36 2.11
CA GLY A 93 -27.33 0.87 1.13
C GLY A 93 -28.23 1.99 1.69
N PRO A 94 -29.14 2.54 0.87
CA PRO A 94 -30.00 3.66 1.25
C PRO A 94 -30.91 3.32 2.44
N ALA A 95 -30.69 3.98 3.57
CA ALA A 95 -31.52 3.82 4.77
C ALA A 95 -32.61 4.91 4.86
N PRO A 96 -33.79 4.63 5.46
CA PRO A 96 -34.85 5.62 5.65
C PRO A 96 -34.40 6.87 6.43
N ASN A 97 -33.44 6.70 7.34
CA ASN A 97 -32.95 7.72 8.25
C ASN A 97 -31.64 8.41 7.78
N SER A 98 -31.29 8.29 6.50
CA SER A 98 -30.08 8.93 5.94
C SER A 98 -30.27 10.44 5.72
N ASP A 99 -29.18 11.19 5.70
CA ASP A 99 -29.20 12.63 5.39
C ASP A 99 -29.25 12.81 3.87
N ARG A 100 -30.47 12.80 3.30
CA ARG A 100 -30.67 12.88 1.84
C ARG A 100 -29.93 14.04 1.18
N PRO A 101 -29.94 15.28 1.71
CA PRO A 101 -29.12 16.36 1.16
C PRO A 101 -27.61 16.06 1.09
N PHE A 102 -27.04 15.52 2.17
CA PHE A 102 -25.62 15.12 2.17
C PHE A 102 -25.35 14.04 1.13
N ALA A 103 -26.23 13.03 1.06
CA ALA A 103 -26.07 11.91 0.13
C ALA A 103 -26.19 12.33 -1.33
N VAL A 104 -27.10 13.25 -1.66
CA VAL A 104 -27.24 13.82 -3.01
C VAL A 104 -25.98 14.60 -3.39
N VAL A 105 -25.48 15.47 -2.52
CA VAL A 105 -24.27 16.27 -2.79
C VAL A 105 -23.04 15.37 -2.98
N ALA A 106 -22.87 14.36 -2.14
CA ALA A 106 -21.77 13.40 -2.26
C ALA A 106 -21.87 12.55 -3.54
N THR A 107 -23.08 12.11 -3.91
CA THR A 107 -23.32 11.33 -5.14
C THR A 107 -23.06 12.19 -6.38
N ALA A 108 -23.54 13.44 -6.39
CA ALA A 108 -23.26 14.39 -7.46
C ALA A 108 -21.76 14.66 -7.59
N GLY A 109 -21.05 14.83 -6.47
CA GLY A 109 -19.60 15.00 -6.46
C GLY A 109 -18.83 13.81 -7.01
N ALA A 110 -19.26 12.57 -6.72
CA ALA A 110 -18.69 11.37 -7.33
C ALA A 110 -18.93 11.29 -8.85
N ALA A 111 -20.12 11.69 -9.31
CA ALA A 111 -20.44 11.76 -10.74
C ALA A 111 -19.60 12.83 -11.46
N ILE A 112 -19.47 14.02 -10.87
CA ILE A 112 -18.62 15.11 -11.41
C ILE A 112 -17.15 14.68 -11.44
N ALA A 113 -16.66 13.99 -10.41
CA ALA A 113 -15.29 13.45 -10.38
C ALA A 113 -15.06 12.41 -11.49
N LEU A 114 -16.07 11.61 -11.83
CA LEU A 114 -15.98 10.66 -12.96
C LEU A 114 -15.87 11.42 -14.29
N ILE A 115 -16.74 12.41 -14.48
CA ILE A 115 -16.73 13.28 -15.66
C ILE A 115 -15.35 13.94 -15.79
N LEU A 116 -14.77 14.42 -14.70
CA LEU A 116 -13.43 15.02 -14.68
C LEU A 116 -12.32 14.08 -15.15
N VAL A 117 -12.36 12.81 -14.74
CA VAL A 117 -11.39 11.81 -15.21
C VAL A 117 -11.50 11.58 -16.72
N VAL A 118 -12.73 11.51 -17.24
CA VAL A 118 -13.01 11.32 -18.67
C VAL A 118 -12.62 12.56 -19.49
N PHE A 119 -12.99 13.74 -19.00
CA PHE A 119 -12.71 15.01 -19.66
C PHE A 119 -11.22 15.36 -19.63
N GLY A 120 -10.52 15.05 -18.52
CA GLY A 120 -9.07 15.19 -18.39
C GLY A 120 -8.30 14.35 -19.42
N ALA A 121 -8.75 13.11 -19.67
CA ALA A 121 -8.15 12.27 -20.71
C ALA A 121 -8.38 12.82 -22.12
N SER A 122 -9.52 13.48 -22.35
CA SER A 122 -9.77 14.19 -23.61
C SER A 122 -8.83 15.37 -23.79
N THR A 123 -8.64 16.21 -22.77
CA THR A 123 -7.73 17.37 -22.86
C THR A 123 -6.27 16.97 -23.03
N SER A 124 -5.84 15.86 -22.40
CA SER A 124 -4.47 15.34 -22.59
C SER A 124 -4.24 14.80 -24.00
N ALA A 125 -5.27 14.26 -24.66
CA ALA A 125 -5.14 13.71 -26.01
C ALA A 125 -5.14 14.78 -27.12
N THR A 126 -5.69 15.97 -26.86
CA THR A 126 -5.77 17.07 -27.84
C THR A 126 -4.64 18.09 -27.73
N GLY A 127 -3.75 17.97 -26.73
CA GLY A 127 -2.58 18.84 -26.53
C GLY A 127 -2.86 20.01 -25.58
N ALA A 128 -1.92 20.29 -24.68
CA ALA A 128 -2.05 21.21 -23.54
C ALA A 128 -1.98 22.72 -23.87
N PHE A 129 -1.81 23.10 -25.14
CA PHE A 129 -1.39 24.46 -25.52
C PHE A 129 -2.53 25.49 -25.75
N ALA A 130 -3.80 25.09 -25.65
CA ALA A 130 -4.91 26.05 -25.84
C ALA A 130 -5.03 27.08 -24.70
N CYS A 131 -4.55 26.77 -23.49
CA CYS A 131 -4.60 27.67 -22.33
C CYS A 131 -3.28 27.64 -21.55
N ALA A 132 -2.49 28.71 -21.62
CA ALA A 132 -1.13 28.76 -21.07
C ALA A 132 -1.05 28.95 -19.55
N THR A 133 -2.13 29.41 -18.90
CA THR A 133 -2.09 29.82 -17.49
C THR A 133 -3.12 29.10 -16.62
N TRP A 134 -2.75 28.87 -15.36
CA TRP A 134 -3.60 28.32 -14.31
C TRP A 134 -3.72 29.34 -13.17
N PRO A 135 -4.93 29.60 -12.62
CA PRO A 135 -6.23 29.01 -12.96
C PRO A 135 -6.94 29.69 -14.14
N LEU A 136 -6.54 30.91 -14.50
CA LEU A 136 -7.16 31.74 -15.53
C LEU A 136 -6.68 31.27 -16.90
N CYS A 137 -7.52 30.64 -17.72
CA CYS A 137 -7.16 30.26 -19.11
C CYS A 137 -6.90 31.51 -19.95
N VAL A 138 -5.65 31.92 -20.12
CA VAL A 138 -5.27 32.90 -21.15
C VAL A 138 -4.94 32.12 -22.41
N GLN A 139 -5.59 32.47 -23.52
CA GLN A 139 -5.37 31.83 -24.83
C GLN A 139 -3.91 31.99 -25.25
N GLY A 140 -3.31 30.90 -25.71
CA GLY A 140 -2.01 30.94 -26.39
C GLY A 140 -2.15 31.57 -27.79
N PRO A 141 -1.04 32.06 -28.39
CA PRO A 141 -1.06 32.73 -29.68
C PRO A 141 -1.59 31.87 -30.86
N ASP A 142 -1.58 30.54 -30.74
CA ASP A 142 -2.05 29.59 -31.78
C ASP A 142 -3.27 28.75 -31.35
N ALA A 143 -4.05 29.20 -30.35
CA ALA A 143 -5.13 28.38 -29.76
C ALA A 143 -6.40 28.32 -30.63
N ASP A 144 -6.83 27.10 -30.98
CA ASP A 144 -8.15 26.85 -31.61
C ASP A 144 -9.30 27.18 -30.64
N THR A 145 -10.35 27.83 -31.16
CA THR A 145 -11.55 28.23 -30.40
C THR A 145 -12.26 27.01 -29.82
N ASN A 146 -12.32 25.90 -30.56
CA ASN A 146 -12.97 24.67 -30.09
C ASN A 146 -12.19 24.02 -28.94
N GLN A 147 -10.87 23.98 -29.04
CA GLN A 147 -10.01 23.47 -27.96
C GLN A 147 -10.09 24.36 -26.71
N THR A 148 -10.14 25.68 -26.88
CA THR A 148 -10.34 26.62 -25.78
C THR A 148 -11.63 26.33 -25.01
N ILE A 149 -12.75 26.11 -25.71
CA ILE A 149 -14.04 25.78 -25.08
C ILE A 149 -13.95 24.49 -24.26
N VAL A 150 -13.28 23.45 -24.78
CA VAL A 150 -13.07 22.19 -24.05
C VAL A 150 -12.24 22.44 -22.78
N HIS A 151 -11.16 23.22 -22.85
CA HIS A 151 -10.34 23.53 -21.67
C HIS A 151 -11.04 24.43 -20.63
N LEU A 152 -11.95 25.32 -21.06
CA LEU A 152 -12.82 26.08 -20.14
C LEU A 152 -13.86 25.17 -19.48
N GLY A 153 -14.49 24.26 -20.24
CA GLY A 153 -15.41 23.27 -19.71
C GLY A 153 -14.78 22.34 -18.66
N TYR A 154 -13.50 21.98 -18.87
CA TYR A 154 -12.73 21.21 -17.89
C TYR A 154 -12.55 21.99 -16.59
N ARG A 155 -12.11 23.26 -16.65
CA ARG A 155 -11.92 24.13 -15.47
C ARG A 155 -13.23 24.37 -14.71
N ALA A 156 -14.34 24.59 -15.43
CA ALA A 156 -15.66 24.71 -14.81
C ALA A 156 -16.06 23.41 -14.07
N SER A 157 -15.79 22.25 -14.68
CA SER A 157 -16.01 20.95 -14.03
C SER A 157 -15.13 20.77 -12.78
N VAL A 158 -13.89 21.27 -12.80
CA VAL A 158 -12.97 21.21 -11.64
C VAL A 158 -13.51 22.05 -10.48
N LEU A 159 -14.03 23.25 -10.79
CA LEU A 159 -14.68 24.10 -9.80
C LEU A 159 -15.90 23.41 -9.18
N LEU A 160 -16.76 22.83 -10.01
CA LEU A 160 -17.95 22.10 -9.54
C LEU A 160 -17.56 20.89 -8.67
N GLY A 161 -16.54 20.13 -9.06
CA GLY A 161 -16.02 19.01 -8.27
C GLY A 161 -15.47 19.45 -6.92
N THR A 162 -14.75 20.57 -6.89
CA THR A 162 -14.20 21.19 -5.67
C THR A 162 -15.32 21.66 -4.74
N ILE A 163 -16.34 22.34 -5.28
CA ILE A 163 -17.52 22.78 -4.53
C ILE A 163 -18.27 21.57 -3.97
N ALA A 164 -18.45 20.50 -4.75
CA ALA A 164 -19.12 19.30 -4.29
C ALA A 164 -18.34 18.58 -3.16
N ALA A 165 -17.01 18.54 -3.24
CA ALA A 165 -16.15 17.99 -2.18
C ALA A 165 -16.23 18.85 -0.90
N ALA A 166 -16.13 20.18 -1.03
CA ALA A 166 -16.26 21.13 0.08
C ALA A 166 -17.65 21.08 0.72
N GLY A 167 -18.70 21.02 -0.10
CA GLY A 167 -20.08 20.85 0.35
C GLY A 167 -20.26 19.55 1.13
N SER A 168 -19.73 18.44 0.61
CA SER A 168 -19.75 17.14 1.30
C SER A 168 -19.07 17.19 2.67
N ALA A 169 -17.91 17.84 2.76
CA ALA A 169 -17.21 18.06 4.03
C ALA A 169 -18.04 18.93 5.00
N LEU A 170 -18.60 20.03 4.51
CA LEU A 170 -19.44 20.92 5.31
C LEU A 170 -20.66 20.18 5.89
N PHE A 171 -21.35 19.39 5.06
CA PHE A 171 -22.48 18.56 5.50
C PHE A 171 -22.03 17.51 6.53
N ALA A 172 -20.92 16.82 6.30
CA ALA A 172 -20.41 15.80 7.21
C ALA A 172 -20.09 16.36 8.62
N TRP A 173 -19.59 17.59 8.68
CA TRP A 173 -19.25 18.26 9.94
C TRP A 173 -20.47 18.89 10.63
N ARG A 174 -21.31 19.62 9.88
CA ARG A 174 -22.47 20.33 10.44
C ARG A 174 -23.63 19.40 10.83
N ARG A 175 -23.80 18.27 10.14
CA ARG A 175 -24.98 17.39 10.33
C ARG A 175 -24.69 16.08 11.04
N GLY A 176 -23.52 15.95 11.68
CA GLY A 176 -23.25 14.81 12.55
C GLY A 176 -23.05 13.48 11.81
N ALA A 177 -22.41 13.49 10.64
CA ALA A 177 -22.12 12.26 9.89
C ALA A 177 -21.17 11.31 10.65
N SER A 178 -21.09 10.06 10.21
CA SER A 178 -20.22 9.05 10.81
C SER A 178 -18.74 9.47 10.78
N THR A 179 -17.95 8.90 11.70
CA THR A 179 -16.51 9.15 11.78
C THR A 179 -15.82 8.78 10.46
N THR A 180 -16.26 7.70 9.82
CA THR A 180 -15.77 7.26 8.51
C THR A 180 -16.09 8.29 7.43
N ALA A 181 -17.33 8.77 7.34
CA ALA A 181 -17.72 9.80 6.37
C ALA A 181 -16.89 11.08 6.53
N ARG A 182 -16.66 11.55 7.77
CA ARG A 182 -15.84 12.72 8.04
C ARG A 182 -14.40 12.53 7.57
N ARG A 183 -13.77 11.41 7.92
CA ARG A 183 -12.39 11.09 7.49
C ARG A 183 -12.27 11.05 5.97
N LEU A 184 -13.24 10.44 5.29
CA LEU A 184 -13.27 10.37 3.83
C LEU A 184 -13.45 11.75 3.18
N THR A 185 -14.29 12.63 3.74
CA THR A 185 -14.42 14.01 3.23
C THR A 185 -13.14 14.82 3.40
N VAL A 186 -12.41 14.64 4.51
CA VAL A 186 -11.09 15.28 4.71
C VAL A 186 -10.08 14.75 3.68
N ALA A 187 -10.07 13.43 3.45
CA ALA A 187 -9.22 12.82 2.42
C ALA A 187 -9.56 13.36 1.02
N ALA A 188 -10.85 13.54 0.69
CA ALA A 188 -11.28 14.10 -0.58
C ALA A 188 -10.75 15.53 -0.78
N ILE A 189 -10.81 16.38 0.24
CA ILE A 189 -10.26 17.75 0.20
C ILE A 189 -8.74 17.73 0.01
N ALA A 190 -8.03 16.85 0.73
CA ALA A 190 -6.57 16.71 0.57
C ALA A 190 -6.19 16.28 -0.86
N LEU A 191 -6.96 15.38 -1.46
CA LEU A 191 -6.76 14.93 -2.84
C LEU A 191 -7.05 16.03 -3.88
N VAL A 192 -8.05 16.88 -3.65
CA VAL A 192 -8.31 18.06 -4.49
C VAL A 192 -7.15 19.07 -4.39
N ALA A 193 -6.62 19.30 -3.20
CA ALA A 193 -5.47 20.16 -2.99
C ALA A 193 -4.23 19.61 -3.69
N LEU A 194 -3.99 18.29 -3.60
CA LEU A 194 -2.89 17.62 -4.29
C LEU A 194 -3.03 17.74 -5.82
N GLN A 195 -4.23 17.51 -6.38
CA GLN A 195 -4.47 17.70 -7.82
C GLN A 195 -4.23 19.14 -8.28
N SER A 196 -4.69 20.10 -7.48
CA SER A 196 -4.49 21.52 -7.77
C SER A 196 -3.01 21.91 -7.73
N GLY A 197 -2.25 21.37 -6.78
CA GLY A 197 -0.80 21.55 -6.68
C GLY A 197 -0.05 20.93 -7.87
N MET A 198 -0.44 19.72 -8.28
CA MET A 198 0.15 19.07 -9.47
C MET A 198 -0.15 19.85 -10.75
N ASN A 199 -1.38 20.36 -10.91
CA ASN A 199 -1.74 21.23 -12.05
C ASN A 199 -0.91 22.52 -12.07
N ALA A 200 -0.65 23.12 -10.89
CA ALA A 200 0.19 24.30 -10.79
C ALA A 200 1.66 24.00 -11.14
N VAL A 201 2.20 22.87 -10.68
CA VAL A 201 3.55 22.41 -11.04
C VAL A 201 3.65 22.13 -12.54
N ALA A 202 2.66 21.45 -13.12
CA ALA A 202 2.62 21.19 -14.57
C ALA A 202 2.59 22.50 -15.37
N ALA A 203 1.79 23.48 -14.96
CA ALA A 203 1.74 24.79 -15.60
C ALA A 203 3.08 25.55 -15.53
N LEU A 204 3.81 25.45 -14.40
CA LEU A 204 5.11 26.11 -14.22
C LEU A 204 6.25 25.37 -14.94
N ALA A 205 6.16 24.05 -15.06
CA ALA A 205 7.22 23.19 -15.60
C ALA A 205 7.05 22.83 -17.09
N GLY A 206 6.01 23.34 -17.75
CA GLY A 206 5.76 23.06 -19.18
C GLY A 206 5.18 21.67 -19.44
N ASP A 207 4.32 21.18 -18.55
CA ASP A 207 3.58 19.90 -18.62
C ASP A 207 4.46 18.66 -18.95
N PRO A 208 5.30 18.22 -17.99
CA PRO A 208 6.26 17.16 -18.26
C PRO A 208 5.57 15.81 -18.46
N THR A 209 6.07 15.01 -19.41
CA THR A 209 5.47 13.73 -19.85
C THR A 209 5.28 12.70 -18.74
N TRP A 210 6.07 12.76 -17.67
CA TRP A 210 5.94 11.87 -16.51
C TRP A 210 4.75 12.22 -15.60
N MET A 211 4.17 13.42 -15.70
CA MET A 211 3.13 13.92 -14.80
C MET A 211 1.74 13.30 -15.07
N SER A 212 1.49 12.82 -16.29
CA SER A 212 0.19 12.30 -16.70
C SER A 212 -0.26 11.08 -15.87
N ALA A 213 0.67 10.17 -15.55
CA ALA A 213 0.36 8.98 -14.75
C ALA A 213 0.04 9.31 -13.28
N PRO A 214 0.87 10.10 -12.55
CA PRO A 214 0.51 10.63 -11.24
C PRO A 214 -0.84 11.36 -11.24
N HIS A 215 -1.11 12.23 -12.23
CA HIS A 215 -2.37 12.98 -12.31
C HIS A 215 -3.58 12.05 -12.39
N LEU A 216 -3.51 11.03 -13.25
CA LEU A 216 -4.59 10.05 -13.40
C LEU A 216 -4.79 9.23 -12.12
N VAL A 217 -3.70 8.84 -11.45
CA VAL A 217 -3.77 8.11 -10.17
C VAL A 217 -4.46 8.94 -9.10
N VAL A 218 -4.05 10.19 -8.90
CA VAL A 218 -4.67 11.06 -7.90
C VAL A 218 -6.12 11.38 -8.26
N ALA A 219 -6.45 11.59 -9.54
CA ALA A 219 -7.83 11.77 -10.02
C ALA A 219 -8.70 10.54 -9.70
N THR A 220 -8.17 9.34 -9.95
CA THR A 220 -8.85 8.08 -9.67
C THR A 220 -9.07 7.89 -8.17
N LEU A 221 -8.07 8.19 -7.34
CA LEU A 221 -8.19 8.15 -5.88
C LEU A 221 -9.22 9.15 -5.36
N PHE A 222 -9.25 10.36 -5.89
CA PHE A 222 -10.26 11.36 -5.56
C PHE A 222 -11.66 10.85 -5.88
N TRP A 223 -11.85 10.30 -7.08
CA TRP A 223 -13.12 9.73 -7.49
C TRP A 223 -13.57 8.54 -6.62
N ILE A 224 -12.69 7.58 -6.34
CA ILE A 224 -12.98 6.45 -5.42
C ILE A 224 -13.37 6.96 -4.04
N THR A 225 -12.66 7.99 -3.54
CA THR A 225 -12.93 8.58 -2.24
C THR A 225 -14.30 9.24 -2.22
N MET A 226 -14.67 10.00 -3.27
CA MET A 226 -15.99 10.60 -3.40
C MET A 226 -17.10 9.54 -3.51
N LEU A 227 -16.85 8.44 -4.22
CA LEU A 227 -17.76 7.30 -4.26
C LEU A 227 -17.95 6.69 -2.86
N ALA A 228 -16.88 6.55 -2.08
CA ALA A 228 -16.95 6.08 -0.70
C ALA A 228 -17.68 7.07 0.23
N VAL A 229 -17.49 8.38 0.06
CA VAL A 229 -18.27 9.41 0.79
C VAL A 229 -19.75 9.28 0.45
N ALA A 230 -20.10 9.09 -0.82
CA ALA A 230 -21.50 8.89 -1.24
C ALA A 230 -22.11 7.65 -0.59
N LEU A 231 -21.39 6.53 -0.61
CA LEU A 231 -21.81 5.30 0.05
C LEU A 231 -22.00 5.47 1.56
N ALA A 232 -21.09 6.17 2.24
CA ALA A 232 -21.21 6.52 3.66
C ALA A 232 -22.40 7.46 3.92
N ALA A 233 -22.68 8.39 3.02
CA ALA A 233 -23.77 9.35 3.18
C ALA A 233 -25.16 8.69 3.09
N TRP A 234 -25.26 7.60 2.33
CA TRP A 234 -26.47 6.78 2.24
C TRP A 234 -26.66 5.83 3.44
N SER A 235 -25.68 5.70 4.33
CA SER A 235 -25.76 4.84 5.51
C SER A 235 -26.68 5.41 6.62
N PRO A 236 -27.18 4.57 7.54
CA PRO A 236 -27.90 5.05 8.73
C PRO A 236 -27.06 6.05 9.53
N ARG A 237 -27.71 7.07 10.09
CA ARG A 237 -27.08 7.95 11.07
C ARG A 237 -26.71 7.16 12.35
N PRO A 238 -25.55 7.41 12.96
CA PRO A 238 -25.29 6.94 14.31
C PRO A 238 -26.41 7.45 15.22
N GLN A 239 -27.14 6.57 15.91
CA GLN A 239 -28.09 7.02 16.92
C GLN A 239 -27.28 7.78 17.98
N ARG A 240 -27.57 9.08 18.15
CA ARG A 240 -27.22 9.77 19.40
C ARG A 240 -27.93 8.96 20.47
N ALA A 241 -27.20 8.23 21.30
CA ALA A 241 -27.78 7.56 22.46
C ALA A 241 -28.63 8.60 23.18
N SER A 242 -29.95 8.48 23.07
CA SER A 242 -30.85 9.21 23.93
C SER A 242 -30.45 8.78 25.32
N ARG A 243 -29.93 9.71 26.13
CA ARG A 243 -29.97 9.57 27.58
C ARG A 243 -31.45 9.42 27.93
N GLN A 244 -31.95 8.19 27.92
CA GLN A 244 -33.09 7.87 28.74
C GLN A 244 -32.59 8.08 30.17
N PRO A 245 -33.25 8.92 30.97
CA PRO A 245 -33.02 8.91 32.39
C PRO A 245 -33.27 7.48 32.84
N VAL A 246 -32.28 6.85 33.44
CA VAL A 246 -32.49 5.58 34.13
C VAL A 246 -33.54 5.89 35.19
N ALA A 247 -34.78 5.47 34.95
CA ALA A 247 -35.80 5.49 35.97
C ALA A 247 -35.25 4.66 37.14
N ALA A 248 -35.17 5.27 38.31
CA ALA A 248 -34.81 4.58 39.54
C ALA A 248 -35.84 3.47 39.75
N SER A 249 -35.48 2.25 39.37
CA SER A 249 -36.22 1.07 39.79
C SER A 249 -35.77 0.75 41.20
N ASP A 250 -36.59 1.16 42.17
CA ASP A 250 -36.61 0.58 43.51
C ASP A 250 -36.59 -0.94 43.38
N SER A 251 -35.47 -1.54 43.78
CA SER A 251 -35.39 -2.97 44.03
C SER A 251 -34.55 -3.15 45.28
N SER A 252 -35.27 -3.11 46.40
CA SER A 252 -34.89 -3.77 47.64
C SER A 252 -34.62 -5.24 47.37
N VAL A 253 -33.35 -5.60 47.25
CA VAL A 253 -32.92 -6.99 47.38
C VAL A 253 -31.86 -7.06 48.47
N THR A 254 -32.34 -7.44 49.64
CA THR A 254 -31.56 -7.94 50.77
C THR A 254 -30.89 -9.25 50.35
N SER A 255 -29.57 -9.27 50.23
CA SER A 255 -28.81 -10.50 50.42
C SER A 255 -27.44 -10.20 51.00
N THR A 256 -27.35 -10.34 52.32
CA THR A 256 -26.11 -10.59 53.06
C THR A 256 -25.49 -11.90 52.58
N HIS A 257 -24.52 -11.81 51.67
CA HIS A 257 -23.46 -12.79 51.54
C HIS A 257 -22.13 -12.07 51.71
N THR A 258 -21.66 -12.00 52.96
CA THR A 258 -20.28 -11.69 53.30
C THR A 258 -19.40 -12.83 52.79
N VAL A 259 -18.76 -12.60 51.64
CA VAL A 259 -17.62 -13.40 51.21
C VAL A 259 -16.42 -12.89 51.99
N ASP A 260 -15.95 -13.73 52.92
CA ASP A 260 -14.79 -13.47 53.75
C ASP A 260 -13.52 -13.61 52.89
N PHE A 261 -12.99 -12.48 52.39
CA PHE A 261 -11.65 -12.44 51.83
C PHE A 261 -10.67 -12.35 53.00
N SER A 262 -10.19 -13.52 53.45
CA SER A 262 -9.00 -13.59 54.29
C SER A 262 -7.83 -12.98 53.49
N SER A 263 -7.46 -11.75 53.87
CA SER A 263 -6.31 -11.05 53.32
C SER A 263 -5.05 -11.76 53.80
N SER A 264 -4.49 -12.62 52.96
CA SER A 264 -3.10 -13.01 53.12
C SER A 264 -2.27 -11.73 53.07
N SER A 265 -1.64 -11.42 54.20
CA SER A 265 -0.74 -10.30 54.41
C SER A 265 0.18 -10.09 53.20
N LEU A 266 -0.02 -8.97 52.52
CA LEU A 266 0.96 -8.41 51.58
C LEU A 266 2.29 -8.29 52.33
N PRO A 267 3.42 -8.76 51.76
CA PRO A 267 4.73 -8.51 52.34
C PRO A 267 4.93 -7.00 52.45
N SER A 268 5.44 -6.56 53.60
CA SER A 268 5.83 -5.18 53.91
C SER A 268 6.54 -4.49 52.73
N PRO A 269 6.29 -3.19 52.44
CA PRO A 269 6.88 -2.48 51.29
C PRO A 269 8.41 -2.27 51.35
N GLY A 270 9.13 -2.97 52.23
CA GLY A 270 10.52 -2.69 52.59
C GLY A 270 11.58 -3.67 52.07
N ALA A 271 11.25 -4.71 51.30
CA ALA A 271 12.23 -5.76 50.99
C ALA A 271 12.19 -6.36 49.57
N ALA A 272 11.64 -5.66 48.58
CA ALA A 272 11.76 -6.06 47.17
C ALA A 272 11.93 -4.88 46.20
N MET A 273 12.43 -3.74 46.69
CA MET A 273 13.20 -2.85 45.84
C MET A 273 14.65 -3.27 45.95
N VAL A 274 15.03 -4.31 45.19
CA VAL A 274 16.38 -4.28 44.63
C VAL A 274 16.39 -2.98 43.84
N ALA A 275 17.09 -1.98 44.38
CA ALA A 275 17.35 -0.74 43.70
C ALA A 275 17.78 -1.11 42.28
N PHE A 276 16.93 -0.80 41.31
CA PHE A 276 17.41 -0.59 39.96
C PHE A 276 18.34 0.61 40.13
N GLU A 277 19.62 0.34 40.36
CA GLU A 277 20.62 1.37 40.19
C GLU A 277 20.34 2.02 38.83
N PRO A 278 20.37 3.35 38.73
CA PRO A 278 20.27 4.03 37.46
C PRO A 278 21.55 3.71 36.69
N HIS A 279 21.65 2.50 36.13
CA HIS A 279 22.56 2.21 35.04
C HIS A 279 22.26 3.28 33.99
N SER A 280 23.30 4.06 33.71
CA SER A 280 23.37 5.16 32.75
C SER A 280 22.20 5.20 31.76
N ALA A 281 21.50 6.34 31.72
CA ALA A 281 20.28 6.55 30.91
C ALA A 281 20.40 6.21 29.41
N TYR A 282 21.61 5.91 28.92
CA TYR A 282 21.86 5.22 27.67
C TYR A 282 23.04 4.25 27.88
N GLY A 283 22.81 2.95 27.64
CA GLY A 283 23.64 1.81 28.07
C GLY A 283 25.08 1.72 27.55
N LEU A 284 25.88 2.75 27.76
CA LEU A 284 27.32 2.76 27.58
C LEU A 284 27.98 2.37 28.92
N ASP A 285 28.65 1.23 28.91
CA ASP A 285 29.53 0.83 30.00
C ASP A 285 30.76 1.76 30.01
N LEU A 286 30.80 2.64 31.00
CA LEU A 286 31.87 3.62 31.16
C LEU A 286 33.20 2.99 31.60
N SER A 287 33.19 1.73 32.05
CA SER A 287 34.39 0.97 32.40
C SER A 287 35.20 0.52 31.17
N LEU A 288 34.57 0.50 29.98
CA LEU A 288 35.24 0.15 28.73
C LEU A 288 36.18 1.26 28.25
N SER A 289 37.28 0.86 27.60
CA SER A 289 38.19 1.81 26.96
C SER A 289 37.49 2.62 25.86
N PRO A 290 37.92 3.88 25.58
CA PRO A 290 37.28 4.75 24.60
C PRO A 290 37.10 4.11 23.21
N HIS A 291 38.11 3.37 22.75
CA HIS A 291 38.08 2.68 21.46
C HIS A 291 37.04 1.55 21.42
N LEU A 292 36.91 0.78 22.51
CA LEU A 292 35.90 -0.26 22.60
C LEU A 292 34.50 0.36 22.61
N ARG A 293 34.28 1.42 23.40
CA ARG A 293 32.98 2.14 23.42
C ARG A 293 32.56 2.63 22.05
N LEU A 294 33.47 3.25 21.30
CA LEU A 294 33.18 3.72 19.94
C LEU A 294 32.84 2.56 18.99
N ARG A 295 33.57 1.44 19.08
CA ARG A 295 33.29 0.24 18.26
C ARG A 295 31.92 -0.35 18.56
N TRP A 296 31.53 -0.45 19.82
CA TRP A 296 30.21 -0.94 20.23
C TRP A 296 29.09 0.01 19.76
N LEU A 297 29.27 1.32 19.93
CA LEU A 297 28.31 2.31 19.47
C LEU A 297 28.12 2.27 17.95
N ALA A 298 29.22 2.20 17.19
CA ALA A 298 29.18 2.04 15.74
C ALA A 298 28.48 0.74 15.33
N ALA A 299 28.76 -0.37 16.02
CA ALA A 299 28.09 -1.64 15.78
C ALA A 299 26.57 -1.56 16.04
N ASP A 300 26.14 -0.85 17.07
CA ASP A 300 24.72 -0.63 17.35
C ASP A 300 24.03 0.20 16.24
N TYR A 301 24.66 1.28 15.76
CA TYR A 301 24.13 2.06 14.63
C TYR A 301 24.06 1.23 13.34
N VAL A 302 25.11 0.45 13.02
CA VAL A 302 25.11 -0.46 11.87
C VAL A 302 24.05 -1.55 12.03
N ALA A 303 23.83 -2.07 13.24
CA ALA A 303 22.78 -3.05 13.48
C ALA A 303 21.37 -2.48 13.21
N LEU A 304 21.14 -1.18 13.47
CA LEU A 304 19.86 -0.53 13.18
C LEU A 304 19.54 -0.45 11.68
N THR A 305 20.54 -0.46 10.79
CA THR A 305 20.32 -0.45 9.34
C THR A 305 19.89 -1.83 8.81
N LYS A 306 20.11 -2.91 9.57
CA LYS A 306 19.75 -4.30 9.24
C LYS A 306 20.40 -4.82 7.93
N PRO A 307 21.74 -4.87 7.85
CA PRO A 307 22.46 -5.23 6.62
C PRO A 307 22.05 -6.58 6.03
N GLY A 308 21.76 -7.59 6.87
CA GLY A 308 21.34 -8.91 6.39
C GLY A 308 20.00 -8.92 5.63
N ILE A 309 19.09 -7.98 5.91
CA ILE A 309 17.84 -7.85 5.14
C ILE A 309 18.12 -7.15 3.80
N MET A 310 19.06 -6.19 3.79
CA MET A 310 19.36 -5.35 2.63
C MET A 310 20.04 -6.13 1.52
N THR A 311 20.80 -7.20 1.81
CA THR A 311 21.54 -7.98 0.81
C THR A 311 20.65 -8.46 -0.34
N LEU A 312 19.48 -9.04 -0.02
CA LEU A 312 18.57 -9.52 -1.06
C LEU A 312 17.94 -8.37 -1.86
N LEU A 313 17.59 -7.26 -1.20
CA LEU A 313 17.06 -6.06 -1.87
C LEU A 313 18.09 -5.47 -2.84
N LEU A 314 19.36 -5.35 -2.42
CA LEU A 314 20.43 -4.86 -3.28
C LEU A 314 20.76 -5.82 -4.42
N THR A 315 20.60 -7.13 -4.19
CA THR A 315 20.74 -8.15 -5.24
C THR A 315 19.68 -7.97 -6.32
N THR A 316 18.42 -7.74 -5.96
CA THR A 316 17.36 -7.51 -6.96
C THR A 316 17.53 -6.16 -7.67
N THR A 317 18.01 -5.12 -6.98
CA THR A 317 18.45 -3.86 -7.62
C THR A 317 19.51 -4.12 -8.67
N LEU A 318 20.61 -4.81 -8.31
CA LEU A 318 21.71 -5.10 -9.22
C LEU A 318 21.23 -5.90 -10.43
N CYS A 319 20.42 -6.93 -10.22
CA CYS A 319 19.86 -7.72 -11.31
C CYS A 319 19.02 -6.86 -12.26
N ALA A 320 18.19 -5.95 -11.73
CA ALA A 320 17.42 -5.03 -12.56
C ALA A 320 18.33 -4.06 -13.35
N MET A 321 19.43 -3.59 -12.76
CA MET A 321 20.43 -2.76 -13.47
C MET A 321 21.07 -3.53 -14.63
N LEU A 322 21.49 -4.77 -14.40
CA LEU A 322 22.10 -5.62 -15.44
C LEU A 322 21.12 -5.90 -16.58
N MET A 323 19.85 -6.16 -16.26
CA MET A 323 18.80 -6.38 -17.26
C MET A 323 18.46 -5.11 -18.04
N ALA A 324 18.44 -3.95 -17.39
CA ALA A 324 18.18 -2.66 -18.04
C ALA A 324 19.29 -2.30 -19.02
N ALA A 325 20.55 -2.52 -18.64
CA ALA A 325 21.72 -2.28 -19.48
C ALA A 325 21.92 -3.33 -20.59
N ARG A 326 21.24 -4.48 -20.51
CA ARG A 326 21.52 -5.68 -21.33
C ARG A 326 23.01 -6.07 -21.25
N GLY A 327 23.57 -6.01 -20.05
CA GLY A 327 25.00 -6.17 -19.82
C GLY A 327 25.43 -5.52 -18.51
N PHE A 328 26.71 -5.14 -18.40
CA PHE A 328 27.22 -4.43 -17.23
C PHE A 328 27.08 -2.92 -17.42
N PRO A 329 26.27 -2.21 -16.60
CA PRO A 329 26.28 -0.76 -16.57
C PRO A 329 27.65 -0.22 -16.13
N PRO A 330 27.93 1.07 -16.35
CA PRO A 330 29.14 1.71 -15.85
C PRO A 330 29.30 1.46 -14.34
N PHE A 331 30.50 1.04 -13.92
CA PHE A 331 30.78 0.68 -12.51
C PHE A 331 30.38 1.79 -11.54
N TRP A 332 30.61 3.06 -11.90
CA TRP A 332 30.21 4.21 -11.11
C TRP A 332 28.70 4.24 -10.81
N ILE A 333 27.86 4.00 -11.83
CA ILE A 333 26.40 3.99 -11.68
C ILE A 333 25.98 2.84 -10.76
N VAL A 334 26.58 1.65 -10.92
CA VAL A 334 26.35 0.50 -10.03
C VAL A 334 26.73 0.84 -8.60
N ALA A 335 27.93 1.36 -8.38
CA ALA A 335 28.43 1.69 -7.04
C ALA A 335 27.56 2.75 -6.35
N MET A 336 27.22 3.84 -7.03
CA MET A 336 26.39 4.91 -6.46
C MET A 336 24.95 4.47 -6.23
N THR A 337 24.39 3.64 -7.11
CA THR A 337 23.02 3.11 -6.94
C THR A 337 22.93 2.15 -5.76
N LEU A 338 23.91 1.24 -5.61
CA LEU A 338 23.94 0.32 -4.49
C LEU A 338 24.22 1.04 -3.16
N LEU A 339 25.13 2.03 -3.15
CA LEU A 339 25.37 2.86 -1.97
C LEU A 339 24.12 3.67 -1.60
N GLY A 340 23.45 4.29 -2.58
CA GLY A 340 22.17 4.95 -2.38
C GLY A 340 21.11 3.99 -1.84
N GLY A 341 21.00 2.79 -2.39
CA GLY A 341 20.13 1.73 -1.89
C GLY A 341 20.43 1.33 -0.44
N VAL A 342 21.71 1.26 -0.06
CA VAL A 342 22.14 1.02 1.32
C VAL A 342 21.67 2.14 2.24
N LEU A 343 21.86 3.40 1.85
CA LEU A 343 21.43 4.56 2.63
C LEU A 343 19.90 4.63 2.74
N ALA A 344 19.17 4.43 1.64
CA ALA A 344 17.71 4.43 1.61
C ALA A 344 17.11 3.34 2.50
N ALA A 345 17.50 2.07 2.28
CA ALA A 345 16.96 0.95 3.03
C ALA A 345 17.45 0.99 4.50
N GLY A 346 18.69 1.43 4.74
CA GLY A 346 19.24 1.63 6.07
C GLY A 346 18.48 2.69 6.86
N GLY A 347 18.23 3.86 6.26
CA GLY A 347 17.43 4.93 6.85
C GLY A 347 16.01 4.47 7.17
N ALA A 348 15.35 3.79 6.22
CA ALA A 348 14.02 3.20 6.41
C ALA A 348 14.00 2.18 7.58
N ASN A 349 15.04 1.35 7.71
CA ASN A 349 15.16 0.36 8.79
C ASN A 349 15.41 0.99 10.16
N VAL A 350 16.22 2.05 10.22
CA VAL A 350 16.45 2.82 11.45
C VAL A 350 15.16 3.50 11.90
N LEU A 351 14.45 4.17 10.98
CA LEU A 351 13.15 4.80 11.26
C LEU A 351 12.11 3.76 11.68
N ASN A 352 12.15 2.56 11.10
CA ASN A 352 11.32 1.46 11.55
C ASN A 352 11.63 1.03 12.99
N CYS A 353 12.90 0.89 13.36
CA CYS A 353 13.30 0.60 14.74
C CYS A 353 12.90 1.72 15.71
N TYR A 354 12.98 2.99 15.28
CA TYR A 354 12.51 4.13 16.06
C TYR A 354 11.01 4.05 16.33
N ILE A 355 10.18 3.81 15.31
CA ILE A 355 8.72 3.75 15.45
C ILE A 355 8.30 2.52 16.25
N ASP A 356 8.94 1.37 16.02
CA ASP A 356 8.57 0.08 16.62
C ASP A 356 9.22 -0.20 17.98
N ARG A 357 9.89 0.77 18.59
CA ARG A 357 10.59 0.62 19.87
C ARG A 357 9.70 0.06 21.00
N ASP A 358 8.43 0.42 21.01
CA ASP A 358 7.42 -0.02 21.98
C ASP A 358 7.04 -1.49 21.83
N ILE A 359 6.87 -1.95 20.57
CA ILE A 359 6.52 -3.34 20.28
C ILE A 359 7.74 -4.25 20.24
N ASP A 360 8.92 -3.72 19.87
CA ASP A 360 10.17 -4.47 19.85
C ASP A 360 10.60 -4.88 21.26
N ALA A 361 10.36 -4.04 22.28
CA ALA A 361 10.63 -4.36 23.68
C ALA A 361 9.87 -5.61 24.18
N GLN A 362 8.74 -5.94 23.54
CA GLN A 362 7.84 -7.05 23.94
C GLN A 362 8.14 -8.38 23.21
N MET A 363 9.02 -8.36 22.21
CA MET A 363 9.33 -9.52 21.38
C MET A 363 10.72 -10.09 21.74
N ALA A 364 10.80 -11.39 22.02
CA ALA A 364 12.05 -12.05 22.42
C ALA A 364 13.20 -11.83 21.43
N ARG A 365 12.89 -11.79 20.13
CA ARG A 365 13.86 -11.57 19.05
C ARG A 365 14.37 -10.12 18.99
N THR A 366 13.54 -9.13 19.32
CA THR A 366 13.83 -7.72 19.00
C THR A 366 14.02 -6.83 20.22
N ARG A 367 13.77 -7.34 21.42
CA ARG A 367 14.01 -6.64 22.69
C ARG A 367 15.46 -6.18 22.90
N ASN A 368 16.42 -6.83 22.24
CA ASN A 368 17.84 -6.49 22.31
C ASN A 368 18.31 -5.48 21.25
N ARG A 369 17.41 -4.99 20.38
CA ARG A 369 17.72 -3.94 19.40
C ARG A 369 18.14 -2.66 20.13
N ALA A 370 19.11 -1.93 19.59
CA ALA A 370 19.76 -0.81 20.28
C ALA A 370 18.77 0.24 20.82
N VAL A 371 17.73 0.61 20.06
CA VAL A 371 16.71 1.57 20.51
C VAL A 371 15.76 0.96 21.55
N ALA A 372 15.31 -0.29 21.34
CA ALA A 372 14.39 -0.97 22.27
C ALA A 372 15.07 -1.32 23.62
N ALA A 373 16.38 -1.57 23.60
CA ALA A 373 17.19 -1.86 24.77
C ALA A 373 17.76 -0.61 25.45
N GLY A 374 17.47 0.60 24.94
CA GLY A 374 17.95 1.86 25.52
C GLY A 374 19.44 2.15 25.31
N ARG A 375 20.13 1.43 24.41
CA ARG A 375 21.56 1.71 24.10
C ARG A 375 21.75 2.92 23.17
N ILE A 376 20.76 3.22 22.33
CA ILE A 376 20.70 4.42 21.49
C ILE A 376 19.41 5.17 21.80
N SER A 377 19.52 6.49 22.01
CA SER A 377 18.34 7.33 22.25
C SER A 377 17.41 7.38 21.03
N PRO A 378 16.08 7.46 21.24
CA PRO A 378 15.14 7.59 20.14
C PRO A 378 15.42 8.80 19.24
N GLU A 379 15.85 9.92 19.81
CA GLU A 379 16.16 11.17 19.08
C GLU A 379 17.37 10.98 18.17
N SER A 380 18.43 10.34 18.66
CA SER A 380 19.61 10.05 17.84
C SER A 380 19.31 9.03 16.74
N ALA A 381 18.48 8.01 17.02
CA ALA A 381 18.03 7.08 15.99
C ALA A 381 17.18 7.78 14.92
N LEU A 382 16.26 8.67 15.32
CA LEU A 382 15.45 9.45 14.39
C LEU A 382 16.32 10.34 13.50
N ALA A 383 17.24 11.10 14.09
CA ALA A 383 18.17 11.96 13.37
C ALA A 383 19.02 11.13 12.38
N PHE A 384 19.57 10.00 12.83
CA PHE A 384 20.35 9.11 11.96
C PHE A 384 19.54 8.57 10.78
N GLY A 385 18.32 8.09 11.03
CA GLY A 385 17.44 7.57 9.98
C GLY A 385 17.04 8.62 8.93
N ILE A 386 16.76 9.86 9.38
CA ILE A 386 16.49 11.00 8.49
C ILE A 386 17.73 11.35 7.67
N THR A 387 18.90 11.46 8.31
CA THR A 387 20.17 11.78 7.64
C THR A 387 20.51 10.76 6.57
N LEU A 388 20.39 9.45 6.86
CA LEU A 388 20.60 8.41 5.85
C LEU A 388 19.62 8.53 4.67
N THR A 389 18.36 8.85 4.96
CA THR A 389 17.34 9.03 3.92
C THR A 389 17.63 10.23 3.03
N VAL A 390 17.97 11.39 3.61
CA VAL A 390 18.35 12.59 2.86
C VAL A 390 19.63 12.36 2.07
N ALA A 391 20.66 11.76 2.69
CA ALA A 391 21.90 11.43 2.03
C ALA A 391 21.68 10.48 0.84
N SER A 392 20.78 9.49 0.98
CA SER A 392 20.40 8.63 -0.13
C SER A 392 19.79 9.40 -1.30
N VAL A 393 18.87 10.32 -1.03
CA VAL A 393 18.18 11.09 -2.09
C VAL A 393 19.16 12.01 -2.80
N LEU A 394 20.02 12.71 -2.05
CA LEU A 394 21.04 13.58 -2.64
C LEU A 394 22.05 12.76 -3.44
N LEU A 395 22.53 11.63 -2.91
CA LEU A 395 23.46 10.76 -3.61
C LEU A 395 22.87 10.24 -4.92
N LEU A 396 21.65 9.68 -4.89
CA LEU A 396 21.00 9.16 -6.09
C LEU A 396 20.65 10.30 -7.07
N GLY A 397 20.12 11.42 -6.59
CA GLY A 397 19.69 12.54 -7.44
C GLY A 397 20.85 13.22 -8.16
N LEU A 398 21.98 13.41 -7.45
CA LEU A 398 23.15 14.12 -7.98
C LEU A 398 24.13 13.19 -8.72
N ALA A 399 24.31 11.95 -8.27
CA ALA A 399 25.32 11.04 -8.84
C ALA A 399 24.75 9.97 -9.80
N VAL A 400 23.41 9.79 -9.84
CA VAL A 400 22.74 8.81 -10.71
C VAL A 400 21.66 9.49 -11.56
N ASN A 401 20.47 9.74 -11.01
CA ASN A 401 19.42 10.56 -11.60
C ASN A 401 18.25 10.76 -10.61
N TRP A 402 17.41 11.76 -10.88
CA TRP A 402 16.25 12.10 -10.05
C TRP A 402 15.12 11.06 -10.09
N THR A 403 14.96 10.30 -11.18
CA THR A 403 13.95 9.22 -11.27
C THR A 403 14.22 8.13 -10.22
N ALA A 404 15.46 7.63 -10.16
CA ALA A 404 15.89 6.63 -9.19
C ALA A 404 15.79 7.17 -7.75
N ALA A 405 16.17 8.43 -7.53
CA ALA A 405 16.07 9.09 -6.23
C ALA A 405 14.61 9.18 -5.73
N THR A 406 13.67 9.61 -6.59
CA THR A 406 12.26 9.71 -6.25
C THR A 406 11.64 8.34 -5.99
N LEU A 407 12.02 7.29 -6.74
CA LEU A 407 11.56 5.93 -6.49
C LEU A 407 12.07 5.37 -5.15
N ALA A 408 13.35 5.60 -4.84
CA ALA A 408 13.95 5.19 -3.56
C ALA A 408 13.28 5.93 -2.38
N LEU A 409 13.06 7.24 -2.52
CA LEU A 409 12.33 8.03 -1.52
C LEU A 409 10.89 7.55 -1.35
N SER A 410 10.18 7.29 -2.45
CA SER A 410 8.80 6.80 -2.41
C SER A 410 8.71 5.46 -1.69
N GLY A 411 9.61 4.52 -2.00
CA GLY A 411 9.70 3.23 -1.30
C GLY A 411 10.00 3.40 0.20
N ASN A 412 10.92 4.29 0.55
CA ASN A 412 11.27 4.60 1.94
C ASN A 412 10.07 5.21 2.70
N LEU A 413 9.44 6.27 2.17
CA LEU A 413 8.29 6.92 2.80
C LEU A 413 7.09 5.96 2.92
N PHE A 414 6.86 5.12 1.91
CA PHE A 414 5.83 4.09 1.98
C PHE A 414 6.12 3.08 3.09
N TYR A 415 7.38 2.64 3.22
CA TYR A 415 7.78 1.73 4.30
C TYR A 415 7.58 2.35 5.70
N VAL A 416 7.95 3.62 5.86
CA VAL A 416 7.91 4.31 7.15
C VAL A 416 6.48 4.70 7.54
N PHE A 417 5.76 5.40 6.67
CA PHE A 417 4.45 5.95 7.00
C PHE A 417 3.31 4.97 6.74
N VAL A 418 3.29 4.33 5.57
CA VAL A 418 2.19 3.46 5.17
C VAL A 418 2.32 2.10 5.85
N TYR A 419 3.47 1.43 5.73
CA TYR A 419 3.66 0.13 6.37
C TYR A 419 3.89 0.23 7.88
N THR A 420 4.97 0.87 8.32
CA THR A 420 5.41 0.80 9.73
C THR A 420 4.45 1.51 10.67
N LYS A 421 4.14 2.79 10.41
CA LYS A 421 3.30 3.60 11.31
C LYS A 421 1.83 3.20 11.26
N TRP A 422 1.31 2.85 10.07
CA TRP A 422 -0.12 2.62 9.88
C TRP A 422 -0.49 1.13 9.74
N LEU A 423 -0.19 0.51 8.61
CA LEU A 423 -0.74 -0.80 8.27
C LEU A 423 -0.32 -1.89 9.25
N LYS A 424 0.96 -1.93 9.63
CA LYS A 424 1.53 -2.92 10.55
C LYS A 424 0.73 -3.02 11.85
N ARG A 425 0.20 -1.90 12.33
CA ARG A 425 -0.56 -1.79 13.60
C ARG A 425 -2.07 -1.90 13.41
N ALA A 426 -2.58 -1.82 12.19
CA ALA A 426 -4.02 -1.64 11.92
C ALA A 426 -4.70 -2.82 11.21
N THR A 427 -3.97 -3.67 10.47
CA THR A 427 -4.61 -4.67 9.59
C THR A 427 -3.81 -5.96 9.39
N PRO A 428 -4.47 -7.13 9.25
CA PRO A 428 -3.84 -8.39 8.86
C PRO A 428 -3.28 -8.42 7.44
N TYR A 429 -3.66 -7.46 6.59
CA TYR A 429 -3.11 -7.29 5.23
C TYR A 429 -1.86 -6.40 5.20
N ASN A 430 -1.25 -6.15 6.36
CA ASN A 430 -0.12 -5.24 6.51
C ASN A 430 1.05 -5.53 5.56
N ILE A 431 1.45 -6.79 5.41
CA ILE A 431 2.55 -7.18 4.54
C ILE A 431 2.17 -7.27 3.07
N VAL A 432 0.87 -7.41 2.76
CA VAL A 432 0.40 -7.49 1.38
C VAL A 432 0.54 -6.10 0.75
N ILE A 433 -0.06 -5.10 1.38
CA ILE A 433 0.02 -3.72 0.91
C ILE A 433 1.42 -3.15 1.20
N GLY A 434 1.95 -3.42 2.40
CA GLY A 434 3.27 -2.98 2.84
C GLY A 434 4.43 -3.53 1.99
N GLY A 435 4.24 -4.69 1.35
CA GLY A 435 5.22 -5.32 0.47
C GLY A 435 5.60 -4.45 -0.74
N ALA A 436 4.79 -3.45 -1.10
CA ALA A 436 5.10 -2.51 -2.17
C ALA A 436 6.43 -1.75 -1.93
N ALA A 437 6.73 -1.40 -0.67
CA ALA A 437 8.02 -0.78 -0.36
C ALA A 437 9.20 -1.72 -0.59
N GLY A 438 9.07 -2.99 -0.20
CA GLY A 438 10.10 -4.00 -0.42
C GLY A 438 10.30 -4.37 -1.89
N ALA A 439 9.29 -4.10 -2.73
CA ALA A 439 9.32 -4.34 -4.17
C ALA A 439 9.89 -3.16 -4.99
N ALA A 440 10.11 -2.00 -4.38
CA ALA A 440 10.70 -0.82 -5.04
C ALA A 440 12.14 -0.99 -5.58
N PRO A 441 13.07 -1.77 -4.97
CA PRO A 441 14.47 -1.79 -5.37
C PRO A 441 14.75 -2.15 -6.84
N PRO A 442 14.06 -3.14 -7.47
CA PRO A 442 14.14 -3.36 -8.91
C PRO A 442 13.79 -2.15 -9.78
N LEU A 443 12.79 -1.34 -9.38
CA LEU A 443 12.44 -0.11 -10.11
C LEU A 443 13.55 0.93 -10.00
N VAL A 444 14.13 1.08 -8.80
CA VAL A 444 15.28 1.98 -8.57
C VAL A 444 16.46 1.55 -9.44
N GLY A 445 16.79 0.26 -9.46
CA GLY A 445 17.88 -0.29 -10.29
C GLY A 445 17.65 -0.07 -11.78
N TRP A 446 16.44 -0.32 -12.27
CA TRP A 446 16.10 -0.08 -13.68
C TRP A 446 16.23 1.40 -14.05
N ALA A 447 15.60 2.28 -13.27
CA ALA A 447 15.62 3.72 -13.49
C ALA A 447 17.03 4.32 -13.35
N ALA A 448 17.90 3.74 -12.52
CA ALA A 448 19.29 4.17 -12.40
C ALA A 448 20.07 4.06 -13.70
N VAL A 449 19.73 3.08 -14.55
CA VAL A 449 20.38 2.85 -15.85
C VAL A 449 19.68 3.60 -16.97
N ASN A 450 18.35 3.51 -17.06
CA ASN A 450 17.61 4.04 -18.22
C ASN A 450 16.99 5.43 -18.01
N GLY A 451 16.85 5.88 -16.76
CA GLY A 451 16.13 7.11 -16.41
C GLY A 451 14.59 7.00 -16.50
N ASP A 452 14.07 5.88 -16.99
CA ASP A 452 12.65 5.57 -17.18
C ASP A 452 12.23 4.25 -16.50
N LEU A 453 10.98 3.82 -16.72
CA LEU A 453 10.47 2.53 -16.26
C LEU A 453 9.79 1.77 -17.40
N SER A 454 10.34 0.61 -17.75
CA SER A 454 9.73 -0.29 -18.74
C SER A 454 8.64 -1.19 -18.12
N PRO A 455 7.78 -1.82 -18.93
CA PRO A 455 6.89 -2.87 -18.44
C PRO A 455 7.63 -4.02 -17.72
N LEU A 456 8.84 -4.36 -18.16
CA LEU A 456 9.66 -5.39 -17.52
C LEU A 456 10.12 -4.96 -16.12
N ALA A 457 10.44 -3.68 -15.91
CA ALA A 457 10.75 -3.14 -14.58
C ALA A 457 9.59 -3.33 -13.60
N TRP A 458 8.37 -3.02 -14.05
CA TRP A 458 7.14 -3.27 -13.29
C TRP A 458 6.85 -4.76 -13.08
N GLY A 459 7.24 -5.62 -14.04
CA GLY A 459 7.21 -7.07 -13.88
C GLY A 459 8.12 -7.56 -12.74
N LEU A 460 9.36 -7.07 -12.68
CA LEU A 460 10.30 -7.40 -11.60
C LEU A 460 9.78 -6.93 -10.24
N PHE A 461 9.22 -5.71 -10.17
CA PHE A 461 8.49 -5.23 -9.00
C PHE A 461 7.35 -6.19 -8.61
N ALA A 462 6.53 -6.61 -9.58
CA ALA A 462 5.39 -7.48 -9.32
C ALA A 462 5.80 -8.85 -8.76
N ILE A 463 6.94 -9.41 -9.19
CA ILE A 463 7.50 -10.64 -8.61
C ILE A 463 7.80 -10.45 -7.13
N VAL A 464 8.56 -9.41 -6.76
CA VAL A 464 8.91 -9.16 -5.35
C VAL A 464 7.65 -8.88 -4.52
N PHE A 465 6.71 -8.12 -5.08
CA PHE A 465 5.44 -7.81 -4.44
C PHE A 465 4.59 -9.06 -4.16
N ALA A 466 4.38 -9.91 -5.17
CA ALA A 466 3.61 -11.15 -5.04
C ALA A 466 4.34 -12.22 -4.19
N TRP A 467 5.67 -12.18 -4.15
CA TRP A 467 6.51 -13.05 -3.31
C TRP A 467 6.43 -12.70 -1.82
N THR A 468 6.21 -11.43 -1.48
CA THR A 468 6.27 -10.95 -0.09
C THR A 468 5.25 -11.65 0.83
N PRO A 469 3.96 -11.80 0.47
CA PRO A 469 2.98 -12.47 1.32
C PRO A 469 3.32 -13.93 1.66
N PRO A 470 3.56 -14.85 0.69
CA PRO A 470 3.84 -16.24 1.02
C PRO A 470 5.18 -16.40 1.78
N HIS A 471 6.19 -15.59 1.45
CA HIS A 471 7.46 -15.56 2.18
C HIS A 471 7.26 -15.18 3.66
N PHE A 472 6.64 -14.03 3.91
CA PHE A 472 6.56 -13.49 5.25
C PHE A 472 5.53 -14.23 6.11
N TRP A 473 4.42 -14.70 5.54
CA TRP A 473 3.46 -15.51 6.30
C TRP A 473 4.04 -16.87 6.71
N ALA A 474 4.93 -17.47 5.91
CA ALA A 474 5.67 -18.66 6.34
C ALA A 474 6.51 -18.37 7.60
N LEU A 475 7.18 -17.21 7.68
CA LEU A 475 7.85 -16.76 8.90
C LEU A 475 6.87 -16.47 10.04
N ALA A 476 5.72 -15.87 9.72
CA ALA A 476 4.72 -15.49 10.71
C ALA A 476 4.12 -16.71 11.42
N LEU A 477 3.95 -17.84 10.73
CA LEU A 477 3.58 -19.12 11.35
C LEU A 477 4.61 -19.60 12.39
N LEU A 478 5.91 -19.31 12.17
CA LEU A 478 6.96 -19.67 13.13
C LEU A 478 7.04 -18.71 14.32
N LYS A 479 6.54 -17.48 14.16
CA LYS A 479 6.70 -16.36 15.10
C LYS A 479 5.39 -15.80 15.62
N GLN A 480 4.29 -16.55 15.48
CA GLN A 480 2.95 -16.13 15.89
C GLN A 480 2.90 -15.68 17.37
N GLY A 481 3.59 -16.40 18.26
CA GLY A 481 3.67 -16.03 19.68
C GLY A 481 4.31 -14.66 19.92
N ASP A 482 5.32 -14.27 19.14
CA ASP A 482 5.94 -12.95 19.27
C ASP A 482 4.96 -11.84 18.82
N TYR A 483 4.25 -12.06 17.71
CA TYR A 483 3.24 -11.11 17.23
C TYR A 483 2.04 -10.98 18.16
N THR A 484 1.64 -12.09 18.79
CA THR A 484 0.55 -12.11 19.78
C THR A 484 0.93 -11.27 21.00
N ARG A 485 2.13 -11.45 21.56
CA ARG A 485 2.59 -10.66 22.72
C ARG A 485 2.69 -9.17 22.41
N ALA A 486 3.16 -8.82 21.20
CA ALA A 486 3.26 -7.44 20.77
C ALA A 486 1.94 -6.83 20.26
N SER A 487 0.82 -7.55 20.34
CA SER A 487 -0.50 -7.13 19.83
C SER A 487 -0.48 -6.65 18.37
N VAL A 488 0.40 -7.24 17.55
CA VAL A 488 0.49 -6.92 16.12
C VAL A 488 -0.55 -7.78 15.38
N PRO A 489 -1.50 -7.19 14.64
CA PRO A 489 -2.56 -7.92 13.95
C PRO A 489 -2.02 -8.63 12.71
N MET A 490 -1.18 -9.65 12.89
CA MET A 490 -0.61 -10.47 11.82
C MET A 490 -1.64 -11.54 11.39
N LEU A 491 -1.68 -11.91 10.12
CA LEU A 491 -2.69 -12.86 9.59
C LEU A 491 -2.89 -14.14 10.44
N PRO A 492 -1.85 -14.89 10.87
CA PRO A 492 -2.03 -16.05 11.74
C PRO A 492 -2.56 -15.72 13.14
N VAL A 493 -2.36 -14.50 13.65
CA VAL A 493 -2.91 -14.07 14.94
C VAL A 493 -4.41 -13.77 14.82
N ILE A 494 -4.83 -13.13 13.73
CA ILE A 494 -6.22 -12.67 13.57
C ILE A 494 -7.12 -13.74 12.94
N SER A 495 -6.63 -14.46 11.93
CA SER A 495 -7.41 -15.41 11.13
C SER A 495 -6.99 -16.86 11.34
N GLY A 496 -6.00 -17.11 12.20
CA GLY A 496 -5.50 -18.43 12.51
C GLY A 496 -4.53 -19.02 11.48
N GLU A 497 -3.84 -20.09 11.88
CA GLU A 497 -2.83 -20.74 11.03
C GLU A 497 -3.44 -21.40 9.78
N ALA A 498 -4.68 -21.90 9.86
CA ALA A 498 -5.33 -22.59 8.73
C ALA A 498 -5.60 -21.63 7.56
N GLU A 499 -6.20 -20.47 7.83
CA GLU A 499 -6.42 -19.45 6.80
C GLU A 499 -5.09 -18.88 6.30
N THR A 500 -4.10 -18.72 7.17
CA THR A 500 -2.75 -18.27 6.76
C THR A 500 -2.13 -19.23 5.74
N ARG A 501 -2.20 -20.55 5.98
CA ARG A 501 -1.72 -21.56 5.03
C ARG A 501 -2.50 -21.53 3.72
N ARG A 502 -3.81 -21.31 3.76
CA ARG A 502 -4.64 -21.14 2.56
C ARG A 502 -4.22 -19.92 1.74
N GLN A 503 -4.00 -18.78 2.40
CA GLN A 503 -3.54 -17.55 1.75
C GLN A 503 -2.13 -17.71 1.17
N ILE A 504 -1.24 -18.42 1.87
CA ILE A 504 0.09 -18.77 1.34
C ILE A 504 -0.04 -19.51 -0.02
N VAL A 505 -0.93 -20.50 -0.13
CA VAL A 505 -1.17 -21.22 -1.40
C VAL A 505 -1.70 -20.25 -2.48
N ILE A 506 -2.74 -19.47 -2.18
CA ILE A 506 -3.35 -18.53 -3.13
C ILE A 506 -2.30 -17.55 -3.68
N TYR A 507 -1.53 -16.91 -2.81
CA TYR A 507 -0.52 -15.95 -3.25
C TYR A 507 0.67 -16.61 -3.95
N THR A 508 1.00 -17.87 -3.64
CA THR A 508 2.02 -18.61 -4.39
C THR A 508 1.54 -18.95 -5.81
N VAL A 509 0.25 -19.24 -6.00
CA VAL A 509 -0.35 -19.37 -7.34
C VAL A 509 -0.30 -18.03 -8.08
N VAL A 510 -0.63 -16.91 -7.42
CA VAL A 510 -0.51 -15.57 -8.02
C VAL A 510 0.95 -15.30 -8.43
N LEU A 511 1.91 -15.58 -7.56
CA LEU A 511 3.34 -15.43 -7.86
C LEU A 511 3.74 -16.28 -9.08
N PHE A 512 3.29 -17.54 -9.16
CA PHE A 512 3.54 -18.40 -10.30
C PHE A 512 3.05 -17.75 -11.61
N LEU A 513 1.80 -17.27 -11.62
CA LEU A 513 1.21 -16.61 -12.79
C LEU A 513 1.93 -15.30 -13.14
N VAL A 514 2.32 -14.51 -12.15
CA VAL A 514 3.09 -13.28 -12.34
C VAL A 514 4.46 -13.60 -12.95
N SER A 515 5.17 -14.60 -12.44
CA SER A 515 6.46 -15.02 -12.99
C SER A 515 6.35 -15.47 -14.45
N LEU A 516 5.31 -16.22 -14.82
CA LEU A 516 5.08 -16.55 -16.23
C LEU A 516 4.71 -15.34 -17.09
N ALA A 517 4.01 -14.36 -16.54
CA ALA A 517 3.60 -13.16 -17.27
C ALA A 517 4.77 -12.25 -17.69
N LEU A 518 5.99 -12.45 -17.15
CA LEU A 518 7.18 -11.72 -17.59
C LEU A 518 7.78 -12.26 -18.89
N VAL A 519 7.51 -13.51 -19.26
CA VAL A 519 8.01 -14.13 -20.51
C VAL A 519 7.66 -13.28 -21.75
N PRO A 520 6.39 -12.88 -21.98
CA PRO A 520 6.04 -12.02 -23.12
C PRO A 520 6.61 -10.59 -23.04
N LEU A 521 7.24 -10.19 -21.93
CA LEU A 521 7.91 -8.88 -21.78
C LEU A 521 9.38 -8.91 -22.29
N GLY A 522 9.76 -9.96 -23.01
CA GLY A 522 11.07 -10.10 -23.64
C GLY A 522 12.05 -10.96 -22.84
N LEU A 523 11.55 -11.94 -22.08
CA LEU A 523 12.37 -13.00 -21.49
C LEU A 523 12.16 -14.31 -22.25
N GLY A 524 13.24 -15.01 -22.53
CA GLY A 524 13.32 -16.23 -23.32
C GLY A 524 13.24 -17.52 -22.52
N ALA A 525 13.84 -18.57 -23.08
CA ALA A 525 13.68 -19.95 -22.63
C ALA A 525 14.35 -20.23 -21.27
N ILE A 526 15.50 -19.61 -20.96
CA ILE A 526 16.19 -19.84 -19.69
C ILE A 526 15.33 -19.33 -18.54
N TYR A 527 14.76 -18.13 -18.70
CA TYR A 527 13.85 -17.57 -17.71
C TYR A 527 12.56 -18.40 -17.60
N LEU A 528 11.95 -18.81 -18.73
CA LEU A 528 10.72 -19.61 -18.71
C LEU A 528 10.91 -20.93 -17.95
N VAL A 529 11.98 -21.66 -18.23
CA VAL A 529 12.30 -22.92 -17.54
C VAL A 529 12.52 -22.67 -16.05
N ALA A 530 13.28 -21.64 -15.69
CA ALA A 530 13.50 -21.27 -14.29
C ALA A 530 12.19 -20.89 -13.59
N ALA A 531 11.33 -20.10 -14.22
CA ALA A 531 10.03 -19.70 -13.68
C ALA A 531 9.14 -20.92 -13.42
N LEU A 532 9.02 -21.84 -14.38
CA LEU A 532 8.24 -23.07 -14.22
C LEU A 532 8.76 -23.94 -13.06
N LEU A 533 10.05 -24.20 -13.02
CA LEU A 533 10.66 -25.06 -12.01
C LEU A 533 10.63 -24.42 -10.61
N LEU A 534 11.14 -23.19 -10.47
CA LEU A 534 11.24 -22.52 -9.19
C LEU A 534 9.85 -22.22 -8.61
N SER A 535 8.90 -21.72 -9.43
CA SER A 535 7.54 -21.42 -8.95
C SER A 535 6.77 -22.71 -8.68
N GLY A 536 7.01 -23.77 -9.45
CA GLY A 536 6.46 -25.11 -9.19
C GLY A 536 6.93 -25.70 -7.87
N ILE A 537 8.23 -25.64 -7.57
CA ILE A 537 8.77 -26.09 -6.28
C ILE A 537 8.20 -25.23 -5.14
N PHE A 538 8.11 -23.90 -5.31
CA PHE A 538 7.54 -23.04 -4.27
C PHE A 538 6.08 -23.38 -3.99
N LEU A 539 5.29 -23.60 -5.04
CA LEU A 539 3.89 -24.02 -4.93
C LEU A 539 3.77 -25.41 -4.29
N GLY A 540 4.67 -26.33 -4.61
CA GLY A 540 4.78 -27.63 -3.95
C GLY A 540 4.98 -27.50 -2.44
N TYR A 541 5.89 -26.63 -1.99
CA TYR A 541 6.05 -26.30 -0.57
C TYR A 541 4.77 -25.73 0.05
N ALA A 542 4.09 -24.80 -0.65
CA ALA A 542 2.87 -24.18 -0.16
C ALA A 542 1.74 -25.20 0.02
N VAL A 543 1.54 -26.08 -0.97
CA VAL A 543 0.53 -27.16 -0.93
C VAL A 543 0.89 -28.19 0.14
N TRP A 544 2.16 -28.55 0.26
CA TRP A 544 2.62 -29.48 1.29
C TRP A 544 2.39 -28.94 2.70
N LEU A 545 2.68 -27.65 2.93
CA LEU A 545 2.42 -26.96 4.19
C LEU A 545 0.90 -26.88 4.49
N TYR A 546 0.08 -26.65 3.48
CA TYR A 546 -1.37 -26.64 3.60
C TYR A 546 -1.91 -28.01 4.03
N ALA A 547 -1.48 -29.07 3.36
CA ALA A 547 -1.92 -30.44 3.62
C ALA A 547 -1.37 -31.00 4.95
N ARG A 548 -0.12 -30.68 5.30
CA ARG A 548 0.56 -31.16 6.50
C ARG A 548 1.12 -29.99 7.31
N PRO A 549 0.32 -29.36 8.19
CA PRO A 549 0.80 -28.25 9.02
C PRO A 549 2.04 -28.65 9.83
N SER A 550 3.15 -27.96 9.59
CA SER A 550 4.41 -28.22 10.31
C SER A 550 5.31 -26.99 10.32
N LYS A 551 5.86 -26.68 11.49
CA LYS A 551 6.89 -25.63 11.64
C LYS A 551 8.16 -25.96 10.83
N ARG A 552 8.49 -27.25 10.65
CA ARG A 552 9.64 -27.67 9.83
C ARG A 552 9.41 -27.31 8.36
N ILE A 553 8.22 -27.58 7.85
CA ILE A 553 7.85 -27.28 6.45
C ILE A 553 7.78 -25.77 6.24
N ALA A 554 7.13 -25.02 7.14
CA ALA A 554 7.08 -23.55 7.06
C ALA A 554 8.48 -22.92 7.08
N ARG A 555 9.40 -23.46 7.90
CA ARG A 555 10.82 -23.04 7.89
C ARG A 555 11.51 -23.36 6.58
N GLY A 556 11.35 -24.58 6.04
CA GLY A 556 11.91 -24.96 4.75
C GLY A 556 11.42 -24.06 3.62
N MET A 557 10.12 -23.81 3.56
CA MET A 557 9.49 -22.90 2.61
C MET A 557 10.03 -21.46 2.72
N PHE A 558 10.17 -20.94 3.95
CA PHE A 558 10.75 -19.62 4.18
C PHE A 558 12.18 -19.50 3.62
N PHE A 559 13.07 -20.46 3.89
CA PHE A 559 14.43 -20.41 3.34
C PHE A 559 14.47 -20.64 1.83
N PHE A 560 13.66 -21.57 1.32
CA PHE A 560 13.54 -21.77 -0.13
C PHE A 560 13.08 -20.50 -0.83
N SER A 561 12.15 -19.74 -0.25
CA SER A 561 11.67 -18.51 -0.86
C SER A 561 12.75 -17.42 -1.00
N LEU A 562 13.79 -17.41 -0.16
CA LEU A 562 14.94 -16.51 -0.35
C LEU A 562 15.75 -16.91 -1.58
N TRP A 563 16.03 -18.21 -1.72
CA TRP A 563 16.71 -18.77 -2.89
C TRP A 563 15.89 -18.62 -4.17
N TYR A 564 14.58 -18.84 -4.10
CA TYR A 564 13.65 -18.59 -5.20
C TYR A 564 13.87 -17.20 -5.78
N LEU A 565 13.87 -16.18 -4.93
CA LEU A 565 13.96 -14.79 -5.38
C LEU A 565 15.32 -14.48 -6.00
N ALA A 566 16.41 -14.94 -5.37
CA ALA A 566 17.76 -14.80 -5.92
C ALA A 566 17.88 -15.49 -7.29
N LEU A 567 17.47 -16.77 -7.37
CA LEU A 567 17.62 -17.59 -8.57
C LEU A 567 16.74 -17.10 -9.73
N ILE A 568 15.50 -16.67 -9.48
CA ILE A 568 14.63 -16.21 -10.57
C ILE A 568 15.11 -14.88 -11.16
N PHE A 569 15.66 -13.98 -10.33
CA PHE A 569 16.31 -12.75 -10.81
C PHE A 569 17.61 -13.05 -11.56
N SER A 570 18.44 -13.97 -11.05
CA SER A 570 19.65 -14.41 -11.76
C SER A 570 19.33 -15.06 -13.10
N ALA A 571 18.29 -15.90 -13.18
CA ALA A 571 17.84 -16.49 -14.43
C ALA A 571 17.35 -15.42 -15.43
N ALA A 572 16.63 -14.41 -14.96
CA ALA A 572 16.19 -13.29 -15.79
C ALA A 572 17.38 -12.47 -16.34
N VAL A 573 18.42 -12.24 -15.52
CA VAL A 573 19.67 -11.58 -15.95
C VAL A 573 20.39 -12.42 -17.01
N VAL A 574 20.61 -13.71 -16.74
CA VAL A 574 21.34 -14.60 -17.67
C VAL A 574 20.61 -14.69 -18.99
N ASP A 575 19.29 -14.90 -18.97
CA ASP A 575 18.47 -14.97 -20.17
C ASP A 575 18.56 -13.67 -21.01
N ARG A 576 18.47 -12.52 -20.34
CA ARG A 576 18.52 -11.18 -20.96
C ARG A 576 19.92 -10.74 -21.41
N ILE A 577 20.97 -11.48 -21.07
CA ILE A 577 22.34 -11.21 -21.54
C ILE A 577 22.75 -12.23 -22.62
N VAL A 578 22.31 -13.49 -22.49
CA VAL A 578 22.74 -14.59 -23.35
C VAL A 578 21.82 -14.79 -24.56
N ILE A 579 20.50 -14.63 -24.39
CA ILE A 579 19.51 -14.99 -25.42
C ILE A 579 18.93 -13.75 -26.11
N VAL A 580 18.61 -12.70 -25.35
CA VAL A 580 17.83 -11.53 -25.82
C VAL A 580 18.64 -10.25 -25.77
#